data_AF-A0A359M0T9-F1
#
_entry.id   AF-A0A359M0T9-F1
#
_cell.length_a   1.000
_cell.length_b   1.000
_cell.length_c   1.000
_cell.angle_alpha   90.00
_cell.angle_beta   90.00
_cell.angle_gamma   90.00
#
_symmetry.space_group_name_H-M   'P 1'
#
loop_
_entity.id
_entity.type
_entity.pdbx_description
1 polymer ?
#
loop_
_entity_poly.entity_id
_entity_poly.type
_entity_poly.pdbx_seq_one_letter_code
_entity_poly.pdbx_strand_id
1 'polypeptide(L)'
;MDKLLFTPGPLTTSPTVKQAMLRDLGSRDVEFIQTVRRIRRQLAAIGGSPAHEAVLMQGSGTFGVESVVGSALPRDGKLLVVANGAYGKRIAAMARQMGVESIVLTLPENRPADLSEVALAFESAPTHLAIVHCETTTGLLNPVEEICRQAKAAGISTIVDAMSSFGAIPLDLTHVDYMVSSANKCLQGVPGFSFVLARREALLACEGRARSLSLDLYAQWKGLEGDGQFRFTPPTHGLLAFEQALREFEEEGGVAGRGARYAANRAVLAEGMRKLGFAEYLAPEHQGPIITSYRYPDSPDFDFERFYSALSERGCAIYPGKVSDAACFRIGTVGHLRPDDMRKLLAAVAEVWPPKRARVKAVIFDWAGTVVDYGSRAPARAFVELFRRHGVAITEEQARGPMGLHKRSHIEALLRLPHVAAALPEADLDALYAEFIPLQTSILAEHADLVPGVEQTLAALSARGIKTGATTGYNSEMMAVLAPLAAARGFRPDTSVAADQVPQGRPAPWMALQAAFCLEAWPLHACVKVGDTPADIDEGRNAGMWTVGVTLTGNEAGLGREEVMALDADALAALHRRAARRLEAAGAHFVIPGVESLPPVIDEIERRIAAGVRP
;
A
#
# COMPACT_ATOMS: atom_id res chain seq x y z
N MET A 1 -18.11 -18.11 -16.61
CA MET A 1 -16.78 -17.73 -17.14
C MET A 1 -15.71 -18.35 -16.25
N ASP A 2 -14.58 -18.77 -16.84
CA ASP A 2 -13.43 -19.26 -16.09
C ASP A 2 -12.89 -18.18 -15.13
N LYS A 3 -12.28 -18.60 -14.02
CA LYS A 3 -11.57 -17.70 -13.10
C LYS A 3 -10.31 -17.16 -13.79
N LEU A 4 -9.95 -15.91 -13.52
CA LEU A 4 -8.64 -15.37 -13.88
C LEU A 4 -7.57 -15.95 -12.95
N LEU A 5 -6.49 -16.45 -13.52
CA LEU A 5 -5.41 -17.09 -12.78
C LEU A 5 -4.27 -16.12 -12.54
N PHE A 6 -4.22 -15.52 -11.35
CA PHE A 6 -3.12 -14.70 -10.86
C PHE A 6 -2.03 -15.58 -10.22
N THR A 7 -1.60 -16.60 -10.97
CA THR A 7 -0.64 -17.62 -10.55
C THR A 7 0.61 -17.54 -11.43
N PRO A 8 1.77 -18.07 -11.00
CA PRO A 8 2.95 -18.19 -11.86
C PRO A 8 2.82 -19.35 -12.86
N GLY A 9 1.68 -20.04 -12.94
CA GLY A 9 1.43 -21.19 -13.82
C GLY A 9 0.75 -22.36 -13.08
N PRO A 10 -0.16 -23.10 -13.74
CA PRO A 10 -0.68 -22.88 -15.09
C PRO A 10 -1.49 -21.59 -15.21
N LEU A 11 -1.53 -21.04 -16.42
CA LEU A 11 -1.94 -19.66 -16.71
C LEU A 11 -3.30 -19.61 -17.40
N THR A 12 -3.96 -18.46 -17.32
CA THR A 12 -5.01 -18.12 -18.28
C THR A 12 -4.36 -17.95 -19.66
N THR A 13 -4.79 -18.74 -20.64
CA THR A 13 -4.36 -18.67 -22.04
C THR A 13 -5.41 -17.99 -22.92
N SER A 14 -5.00 -17.53 -24.10
CA SER A 14 -5.91 -16.94 -25.08
C SER A 14 -6.92 -17.97 -25.62
N PRO A 15 -8.10 -17.53 -26.08
CA PRO A 15 -9.06 -18.41 -26.75
C PRO A 15 -8.48 -19.13 -27.97
N THR A 16 -7.59 -18.49 -28.72
CA THR A 16 -6.92 -19.03 -29.91
C THR A 16 -5.96 -20.18 -29.56
N VAL A 17 -5.18 -20.05 -28.48
CA VAL A 17 -4.36 -21.16 -27.95
C VAL A 17 -5.23 -22.34 -27.53
N LYS A 18 -6.39 -22.09 -26.90
CA LYS A 18 -7.34 -23.16 -26.55
C LYS A 18 -7.94 -23.83 -27.79
N GLN A 19 -8.33 -23.03 -28.79
CA GLN A 19 -8.93 -23.50 -30.04
C GLN A 19 -7.99 -24.40 -30.83
N ALA A 20 -6.67 -24.12 -30.80
CA ALA A 20 -5.67 -24.94 -31.48
C ALA A 20 -5.62 -26.39 -30.96
N MET A 21 -6.12 -26.66 -29.75
CA MET A 21 -6.24 -28.01 -29.20
C MET A 21 -7.44 -28.80 -29.73
N LEU A 22 -8.35 -28.21 -30.50
CA LEU A 22 -9.52 -28.93 -31.05
C LEU A 22 -9.20 -29.75 -32.31
N ARG A 23 -7.91 -29.94 -32.60
CA ARG A 23 -7.42 -30.62 -33.79
C ARG A 23 -6.59 -31.84 -33.41
N ASP A 24 -6.90 -32.97 -34.05
CA ASP A 24 -6.16 -34.21 -33.90
C ASP A 24 -5.10 -34.36 -35.00
N LEU A 25 -3.89 -34.75 -34.61
CA LEU A 25 -2.81 -35.13 -35.52
C LEU A 25 -2.09 -36.38 -35.00
N GLY A 26 -1.75 -37.28 -35.90
CA GLY A 26 -0.89 -38.43 -35.59
C GLY A 26 0.55 -37.98 -35.29
N SER A 27 1.19 -38.54 -34.27
CA SER A 27 2.54 -38.13 -33.85
C SER A 27 3.65 -38.42 -34.87
N ARG A 28 3.37 -39.27 -35.86
CA ARG A 28 4.26 -39.60 -36.98
C ARG A 28 3.81 -38.99 -38.31
N ASP A 29 2.71 -38.24 -38.29
CA ASP A 29 2.22 -37.55 -39.48
C ASP A 29 3.20 -36.45 -39.91
N VAL A 30 3.34 -36.26 -41.22
CA VAL A 30 4.28 -35.29 -41.79
C VAL A 30 4.01 -33.88 -41.27
N GLU A 31 2.74 -33.51 -41.13
CA GLU A 31 2.36 -32.18 -40.65
C GLU A 31 2.74 -31.97 -39.19
N PHE A 32 2.56 -33.00 -38.36
CA PHE A 32 2.95 -32.92 -36.96
C PHE A 32 4.48 -32.83 -36.81
N ILE A 33 5.23 -33.62 -37.57
CA ILE A 33 6.70 -33.55 -37.60
C ILE A 33 7.17 -32.14 -38.00
N GLN A 34 6.52 -31.52 -38.99
CA GLN A 34 6.82 -30.14 -39.38
C GLN A 34 6.49 -29.14 -38.26
N THR A 35 5.41 -29.35 -37.52
CA THR A 35 5.05 -28.53 -36.36
C THR A 35 6.13 -28.59 -35.28
N VAL A 36 6.61 -29.80 -34.96
CA VAL A 36 7.74 -30.00 -34.03
C VAL A 36 8.99 -29.25 -34.50
N ARG A 37 9.34 -29.35 -35.79
CA ARG A 37 10.49 -28.63 -36.36
C ARG A 37 10.35 -27.11 -36.26
N ARG A 38 9.16 -26.55 -36.52
CA ARG A 38 8.89 -25.10 -36.39
C ARG A 38 9.04 -24.63 -34.95
N ILE A 39 8.45 -25.36 -34.00
CA ILE A 39 8.57 -25.06 -32.56
C ILE A 39 10.04 -25.05 -32.12
N ARG A 40 10.82 -26.07 -32.48
CA ARG A 40 12.25 -26.14 -32.15
C ARG A 40 13.03 -24.95 -32.71
N ARG A 41 12.78 -24.59 -33.98
CA ARG A 41 13.43 -23.44 -34.63
C ARG A 41 13.09 -22.12 -33.95
N GLN A 42 11.82 -21.89 -33.64
CA GLN A 42 11.37 -20.68 -32.95
C GLN A 42 11.98 -20.59 -31.55
N LEU A 43 11.98 -21.68 -30.77
CA LEU A 43 12.62 -21.71 -29.46
C LEU A 43 14.12 -21.38 -29.52
N ALA A 44 14.85 -21.94 -30.49
CA ALA A 44 16.26 -21.62 -30.70
C ALA A 44 16.46 -20.14 -31.07
N ALA A 45 15.58 -19.58 -31.92
CA ALA A 45 15.61 -18.16 -32.27
C ALA A 45 15.35 -17.24 -31.06
N ILE A 46 14.41 -17.61 -30.18
CA ILE A 46 14.14 -16.86 -28.94
C ILE A 46 15.36 -16.87 -28.01
N GLY A 47 16.08 -17.99 -27.95
CA GLY A 47 17.33 -18.09 -27.19
C GLY A 47 18.49 -17.29 -27.79
N GLY A 48 18.37 -16.78 -29.01
CA GLY A 48 19.33 -15.84 -29.62
C GLY A 48 20.72 -16.39 -29.92
N SER A 49 20.95 -17.70 -29.77
CA SER A 49 22.29 -18.30 -29.96
C SER A 49 22.25 -19.44 -31.00
N PRO A 50 23.01 -19.34 -32.11
CA PRO A 50 23.12 -20.42 -33.10
C PRO A 50 23.85 -21.66 -32.56
N ALA A 51 24.58 -21.55 -31.44
CA ALA A 51 25.26 -22.68 -30.80
C ALA A 51 24.34 -23.60 -29.99
N HIS A 52 23.06 -23.25 -29.83
CA HIS A 52 22.10 -23.97 -28.99
C HIS A 52 21.08 -24.73 -29.83
N GLU A 53 20.82 -25.97 -29.43
CA GLU A 53 19.80 -26.85 -29.98
C GLU A 53 18.57 -26.85 -29.07
N ALA A 54 17.37 -26.79 -29.64
CA ALA A 54 16.13 -26.92 -28.88
C ALA A 54 15.70 -28.39 -28.81
N VAL A 55 15.65 -28.96 -27.60
CA VAL A 55 15.22 -30.33 -27.34
C VAL A 55 13.89 -30.30 -26.60
N LEU A 56 12.85 -30.93 -27.15
CA LEU A 56 11.53 -31.01 -26.53
C LEU A 56 11.43 -32.28 -25.68
N MET A 57 11.10 -32.12 -24.40
CA MET A 57 11.00 -33.19 -23.41
C MET A 57 9.56 -33.34 -22.91
N GLN A 58 9.05 -34.56 -22.87
CA GLN A 58 7.68 -34.82 -22.43
C GLN A 58 7.53 -34.64 -20.92
N GLY A 59 6.37 -34.13 -20.49
CA GLY A 59 6.04 -33.92 -19.08
C GLY A 59 6.28 -32.49 -18.59
N SER A 60 6.18 -32.31 -17.27
CA SER A 60 6.26 -30.98 -16.66
C SER A 60 7.66 -30.37 -16.80
N GLY A 61 7.79 -29.07 -16.50
CA GLY A 61 9.09 -28.38 -16.40
C GLY A 61 10.11 -29.10 -15.51
N THR A 62 9.65 -29.71 -14.42
CA THR A 62 10.50 -30.48 -13.50
C THR A 62 11.15 -31.68 -14.20
N PHE A 63 10.47 -32.29 -15.18
CA PHE A 63 11.01 -33.43 -15.94
C PHE A 63 12.11 -32.97 -16.91
N GLY A 64 12.02 -31.75 -17.44
CA GLY A 64 13.07 -31.14 -18.25
C GLY A 64 14.34 -30.90 -17.44
N VAL A 65 14.21 -30.38 -16.22
CA VAL A 65 15.36 -30.15 -15.32
C VAL A 65 15.99 -31.49 -14.93
N GLU A 66 15.14 -32.47 -14.57
CA GLU A 66 15.57 -33.82 -14.23
C GLU A 66 16.26 -34.53 -15.41
N SER A 67 15.79 -34.33 -16.63
CA SER A 67 16.43 -34.81 -17.87
C SER A 67 17.84 -34.25 -18.03
N VAL A 68 18.03 -32.94 -17.83
CA VAL A 68 19.36 -32.33 -17.91
C VAL A 68 20.28 -32.87 -16.81
N VAL A 69 19.84 -32.89 -15.55
CA VAL A 69 20.65 -33.43 -14.44
C VAL A 69 21.01 -34.91 -14.66
N GLY A 70 20.06 -35.69 -15.18
CA GLY A 70 20.24 -37.12 -15.44
C GLY A 70 21.15 -37.44 -16.63
N SER A 71 21.25 -36.54 -17.62
CA SER A 71 21.99 -36.77 -18.87
C SER A 71 23.30 -35.99 -19.01
N ALA A 72 23.43 -34.80 -18.43
CA ALA A 72 24.61 -33.94 -18.61
C ALA A 72 25.81 -34.43 -17.80
N LEU A 73 25.57 -34.80 -16.54
CA LEU A 73 26.64 -35.15 -15.62
C LEU A 73 27.24 -36.53 -15.93
N PRO A 74 28.58 -36.66 -16.05
CA PRO A 74 29.23 -37.96 -16.10
C PRO A 74 29.04 -38.71 -14.78
N ARG A 75 29.45 -39.99 -14.73
CA ARG A 75 29.23 -40.85 -13.55
C ARG A 75 29.99 -40.38 -12.31
N ASP A 76 31.16 -39.82 -12.52
CA ASP A 76 32.05 -39.16 -11.55
C ASP A 76 31.84 -37.63 -11.49
N GLY A 77 30.77 -37.13 -12.10
CA GLY A 77 30.43 -35.71 -12.09
C GLY A 77 29.90 -35.25 -10.74
N LYS A 78 30.18 -33.99 -10.41
CA LYS A 78 29.79 -33.34 -9.16
C LYS A 78 28.99 -32.08 -9.43
N LEU A 79 27.79 -31.99 -8.85
CA LEU A 79 26.85 -30.88 -9.05
C LEU A 79 26.87 -29.88 -7.90
N LEU A 80 27.17 -28.61 -8.18
CA LEU A 80 26.88 -27.51 -7.28
C LEU A 80 25.46 -26.97 -7.55
N VAL A 81 24.60 -26.98 -6.54
CA VAL A 81 23.23 -26.43 -6.61
C VAL A 81 23.17 -25.14 -5.80
N VAL A 82 22.84 -24.03 -6.45
CA VAL A 82 22.56 -22.75 -5.78
C VAL A 82 21.07 -22.70 -5.43
N ALA A 83 20.74 -22.74 -4.14
CA ALA A 83 19.38 -22.89 -3.66
C ALA A 83 18.95 -21.73 -2.72
N ASN A 84 18.22 -20.76 -3.29
CA ASN A 84 17.52 -19.69 -2.56
C ASN A 84 15.99 -19.76 -2.74
N GLY A 85 15.45 -20.97 -2.84
CA GLY A 85 14.02 -21.23 -2.87
C GLY A 85 13.70 -22.70 -3.13
N ALA A 86 12.41 -22.99 -3.34
CA ALA A 86 11.91 -24.35 -3.47
C ALA A 86 12.38 -25.08 -4.74
N TYR A 87 12.72 -24.36 -5.81
CA TYR A 87 13.11 -24.99 -7.07
C TYR A 87 14.58 -25.42 -7.02
N GLY A 88 15.47 -24.60 -6.44
CA GLY A 88 16.84 -25.04 -6.13
C GLY A 88 16.88 -26.25 -5.19
N LYS A 89 16.06 -26.23 -4.12
CA LYS A 89 15.89 -27.39 -3.21
C LYS A 89 15.41 -28.64 -3.96
N ARG A 90 14.56 -28.48 -4.98
CA ARG A 90 14.09 -29.60 -5.83
C ARG A 90 15.20 -30.19 -6.70
N ILE A 91 16.08 -29.35 -7.27
CA ILE A 91 17.24 -29.83 -8.05
C ILE A 91 18.16 -30.68 -7.16
N ALA A 92 18.44 -30.23 -5.94
CA ALA A 92 19.21 -31.01 -4.98
C ALA A 92 18.55 -32.37 -4.66
N ALA A 93 17.22 -32.40 -4.52
CA ALA A 93 16.48 -33.64 -4.31
C ALA A 93 16.59 -34.61 -5.51
N MET A 94 16.56 -34.09 -6.75
CA MET A 94 16.79 -34.90 -7.97
C MET A 94 18.19 -35.52 -7.96
N ALA A 95 19.22 -34.71 -7.69
CA ALA A 95 20.60 -35.18 -7.66
C ALA A 95 20.78 -36.31 -6.65
N ARG A 96 20.23 -36.15 -5.44
CA ARG A 96 20.22 -37.19 -4.40
C ARG A 96 19.50 -38.46 -4.88
N GLN A 97 18.31 -38.34 -5.46
CA GLN A 97 17.53 -39.49 -5.95
C GLN A 97 18.27 -40.27 -7.03
N MET A 98 19.07 -39.58 -7.84
CA MET A 98 19.87 -40.16 -8.93
C MET A 98 21.25 -40.68 -8.49
N GLY A 99 21.62 -40.51 -7.23
CA GLY A 99 22.97 -40.83 -6.75
C GLY A 99 24.06 -39.96 -7.37
N VAL A 100 23.74 -38.73 -7.76
CA VAL A 100 24.71 -37.73 -8.26
C VAL A 100 25.38 -37.06 -7.05
N GLU A 101 26.71 -37.06 -7.02
CA GLU A 101 27.45 -36.30 -6.01
C GLU A 101 27.10 -34.82 -6.15
N SER A 102 26.69 -34.18 -5.04
CA SER A 102 26.25 -32.81 -5.08
C SER A 102 26.56 -32.02 -3.82
N ILE A 103 26.71 -30.72 -3.99
CA ILE A 103 26.88 -29.72 -2.95
C ILE A 103 25.78 -28.70 -3.11
N VAL A 104 25.13 -28.35 -2.00
CA VAL A 104 24.01 -27.42 -1.99
C VAL A 104 24.41 -26.15 -1.26
N LEU A 105 24.61 -25.07 -2.02
CA LEU A 105 24.78 -23.73 -1.47
C LEU A 105 23.39 -23.17 -1.13
N THR A 106 23.01 -23.27 0.14
CA THR A 106 21.73 -22.78 0.63
C THR A 106 21.83 -21.30 0.98
N LEU A 107 21.00 -20.47 0.38
CA LEU A 107 21.00 -19.02 0.54
C LEU A 107 19.60 -18.52 0.98
N PRO A 108 19.50 -17.34 1.62
CA PRO A 108 18.22 -16.77 2.00
C PRO A 108 17.32 -16.48 0.80
N GLU A 109 16.01 -16.72 0.95
CA GLU A 109 15.02 -16.57 -0.13
C GLU A 109 14.65 -15.10 -0.45
N ASN A 110 15.27 -14.14 0.26
CA ASN A 110 15.00 -12.71 0.14
C ASN A 110 16.11 -11.89 -0.52
N ARG A 111 17.22 -12.52 -0.93
CA ARG A 111 18.32 -11.86 -1.63
C ARG A 111 18.83 -12.72 -2.80
N PRO A 112 19.28 -12.11 -3.90
CA PRO A 112 19.85 -12.85 -5.03
C PRO A 112 21.08 -13.65 -4.61
N ALA A 113 21.43 -14.65 -5.43
CA ALA A 113 22.66 -15.40 -5.26
C ALA A 113 23.87 -14.45 -5.34
N ASP A 114 24.68 -14.43 -4.28
CA ASP A 114 25.88 -13.60 -4.20
C ASP A 114 27.03 -14.23 -5.01
N LEU A 115 27.68 -13.42 -5.85
CA LEU A 115 28.73 -13.87 -6.74
C LEU A 115 29.96 -14.41 -5.98
N SER A 116 30.30 -13.81 -4.83
CA SER A 116 31.46 -14.23 -4.04
C SER A 116 31.20 -15.53 -3.29
N GLU A 117 29.99 -15.70 -2.75
CA GLU A 117 29.58 -16.97 -2.10
C GLU A 117 29.54 -18.12 -3.10
N VAL A 118 29.04 -17.88 -4.32
CA VAL A 118 29.03 -18.88 -5.39
C VAL A 118 30.46 -19.21 -5.84
N ALA A 119 31.33 -18.21 -6.01
CA ALA A 119 32.73 -18.43 -6.38
C ALA A 119 33.49 -19.23 -5.31
N LEU A 120 33.25 -18.97 -4.02
CA LEU A 120 33.83 -19.75 -2.92
C LEU A 120 33.40 -21.22 -2.99
N ALA A 121 32.15 -21.49 -3.35
CA ALA A 121 31.67 -22.86 -3.49
C ALA A 121 32.39 -23.66 -4.60
N PHE A 122 33.10 -23.00 -5.53
CA PHE A 122 33.90 -23.68 -6.55
C PHE A 122 35.13 -24.39 -5.99
N GLU A 123 35.60 -24.03 -4.80
CA GLU A 123 36.71 -24.75 -4.11
C GLU A 123 36.40 -26.24 -3.90
N SER A 124 35.12 -26.61 -3.92
CA SER A 124 34.69 -28.00 -3.86
C SER A 124 34.82 -28.80 -5.16
N ALA A 125 35.41 -28.18 -6.19
CA ALA A 125 35.64 -28.71 -7.53
C ALA A 125 34.39 -29.34 -8.18
N PRO A 126 33.26 -28.61 -8.29
CA PRO A 126 32.10 -29.11 -9.02
C PRO A 126 32.40 -29.16 -10.52
N THR A 127 31.85 -30.15 -11.22
CA THR A 127 31.93 -30.21 -12.69
C THR A 127 30.77 -29.47 -13.35
N HIS A 128 29.64 -29.34 -12.65
CA HIS A 128 28.44 -28.65 -13.11
C HIS A 128 27.87 -27.73 -12.02
N LEU A 129 27.26 -26.63 -12.44
CA LEU A 129 26.51 -25.70 -11.59
C LEU A 129 25.06 -25.64 -12.07
N ALA A 130 24.10 -25.80 -11.15
CA ALA A 130 22.69 -25.58 -11.39
C ALA A 130 22.16 -24.39 -10.58
N ILE A 131 21.44 -23.49 -11.25
CA ILE A 131 20.83 -22.31 -10.64
C ILE A 131 19.46 -22.01 -11.27
N VAL A 132 18.54 -21.48 -10.47
CA VAL A 132 17.22 -21.02 -10.92
C VAL A 132 17.29 -19.52 -11.24
N HIS A 133 16.87 -19.11 -12.43
CA HIS A 133 16.88 -17.69 -12.84
C HIS A 133 15.83 -16.89 -12.07
N CYS A 134 14.57 -17.33 -12.05
CA CYS A 134 13.49 -16.68 -11.30
C CYS A 134 12.84 -17.62 -10.28
N GLU A 135 13.18 -17.46 -9.01
CA GLU A 135 12.62 -18.21 -7.88
C GLU A 135 11.21 -17.73 -7.56
N THR A 136 10.20 -18.36 -8.19
CA THR A 136 8.77 -18.05 -7.94
C THR A 136 8.28 -18.37 -6.51
N THR A 137 9.16 -18.96 -5.70
CA THR A 137 9.00 -19.06 -4.24
C THR A 137 8.77 -17.68 -3.62
N THR A 138 9.52 -16.66 -4.06
CA THR A 138 9.41 -15.28 -3.54
C THR A 138 9.25 -14.22 -4.63
N GLY A 139 9.54 -14.56 -5.90
CA GLY A 139 9.63 -13.61 -7.02
C GLY A 139 11.04 -13.08 -7.27
N LEU A 140 12.03 -13.70 -6.65
CA LEU A 140 13.43 -13.32 -6.70
C LEU A 140 14.05 -13.62 -8.07
N LEU A 141 14.86 -12.69 -8.58
CA LEU A 141 15.64 -12.87 -9.80
C LEU A 141 17.13 -13.01 -9.45
N ASN A 142 17.78 -14.08 -9.91
CA ASN A 142 19.20 -14.33 -9.70
C ASN A 142 20.04 -13.79 -10.87
N PRO A 143 21.28 -13.29 -10.62
CA PRO A 143 22.21 -12.81 -11.64
C PRO A 143 22.88 -13.99 -12.37
N VAL A 144 22.09 -14.75 -13.12
CA VAL A 144 22.55 -16.01 -13.73
C VAL A 144 23.61 -15.79 -14.80
N GLU A 145 23.60 -14.67 -15.51
CA GLU A 145 24.58 -14.37 -16.56
C GLU A 145 25.98 -14.22 -15.96
N GLU A 146 26.11 -13.44 -14.88
CA GLU A 146 27.38 -13.24 -14.17
C GLU A 146 27.87 -14.54 -13.52
N ILE A 147 26.96 -15.29 -12.89
CA ILE A 147 27.29 -16.58 -12.24
C ILE A 147 27.75 -17.59 -13.28
N CYS A 148 27.02 -17.72 -14.39
CA CYS A 148 27.39 -18.65 -15.46
C CYS A 148 28.72 -18.25 -16.11
N ARG A 149 29.00 -16.96 -16.30
CA ARG A 149 30.30 -16.48 -16.80
C ARG A 149 31.44 -16.89 -15.87
N GLN A 150 31.29 -16.74 -14.55
CA GLN A 150 32.29 -17.17 -13.56
C GLN A 150 32.47 -18.70 -13.59
N ALA A 151 31.38 -19.46 -13.63
CA ALA A 151 31.42 -20.92 -13.72
C ALA A 151 32.16 -21.38 -15.00
N LYS A 152 31.85 -20.80 -16.17
CA LYS A 152 32.54 -21.11 -17.42
C LYS A 152 34.04 -20.78 -17.37
N ALA A 153 34.42 -19.66 -16.76
CA ALA A 153 35.83 -19.30 -16.57
C ALA A 153 36.59 -20.31 -15.69
N ALA A 154 35.89 -20.97 -14.76
CA ALA A 154 36.42 -22.05 -13.93
C ALA A 154 36.31 -23.45 -14.58
N GLY A 155 35.87 -23.56 -15.84
CA GLY A 155 35.68 -24.84 -16.54
C GLY A 155 34.46 -25.64 -16.08
N ILE A 156 33.52 -25.02 -15.38
CA ILE A 156 32.30 -25.64 -14.83
C ILE A 156 31.16 -25.50 -15.85
N SER A 157 30.45 -26.60 -16.15
CA SER A 157 29.29 -26.56 -17.04
C SER A 157 28.05 -26.00 -16.36
N THR A 158 27.19 -25.27 -17.08
CA THR A 158 26.11 -24.47 -16.48
C THR A 158 24.71 -24.95 -16.87
N ILE A 159 23.87 -25.15 -15.85
CA ILE A 159 22.46 -25.53 -15.96
C ILE A 159 21.61 -24.41 -15.36
N VAL A 160 20.78 -23.77 -16.17
CA VAL A 160 19.89 -22.68 -15.75
C VAL A 160 18.46 -23.14 -15.85
N ASP A 161 17.77 -23.22 -14.71
CA ASP A 161 16.32 -23.33 -14.67
C ASP A 161 15.70 -21.94 -14.90
N ALA A 162 15.22 -21.69 -16.11
CA ALA A 162 14.53 -20.47 -16.52
C ALA A 162 13.03 -20.70 -16.73
N MET A 163 12.43 -21.62 -15.96
CA MET A 163 11.02 -22.02 -16.10
C MET A 163 10.06 -20.84 -16.16
N SER A 164 10.25 -19.88 -15.26
CA SER A 164 9.34 -18.76 -15.01
C SER A 164 9.78 -17.45 -15.66
N SER A 165 10.98 -17.40 -16.27
CA SER A 165 11.58 -16.18 -16.81
C SER A 165 11.73 -16.19 -18.33
N PHE A 166 12.03 -17.36 -18.93
CA PHE A 166 12.30 -17.45 -20.37
C PHE A 166 11.09 -17.03 -21.21
N GLY A 167 11.30 -16.10 -22.15
CA GLY A 167 10.23 -15.51 -22.96
C GLY A 167 9.60 -14.24 -22.38
N ALA A 168 10.05 -13.75 -21.22
CA ALA A 168 9.60 -12.46 -20.69
C ALA A 168 10.72 -11.61 -20.08
N ILE A 169 11.79 -12.25 -19.60
CA ILE A 169 13.00 -11.57 -19.12
C ILE A 169 14.11 -11.90 -20.13
N PRO A 170 14.86 -10.90 -20.64
CA PRO A 170 16.06 -11.15 -21.43
C PRO A 170 17.02 -12.09 -20.70
N LEU A 171 17.64 -13.00 -21.46
CA LEU A 171 18.62 -13.94 -20.94
C LEU A 171 19.64 -14.27 -22.02
N ASP A 172 20.89 -13.86 -21.81
CA ASP A 172 22.01 -14.23 -22.67
C ASP A 172 22.47 -15.66 -22.39
N LEU A 173 22.46 -16.51 -23.43
CA LEU A 173 22.88 -17.91 -23.33
C LEU A 173 24.37 -18.12 -23.63
N THR A 174 25.14 -17.06 -23.88
CA THR A 174 26.57 -17.15 -24.25
C THR A 174 27.39 -18.01 -23.28
N HIS A 175 27.10 -17.96 -21.97
CA HIS A 175 27.77 -18.75 -20.93
C HIS A 175 26.88 -19.84 -20.32
N VAL A 176 25.70 -20.09 -20.90
CA VAL A 176 24.80 -21.15 -20.48
C VAL A 176 25.05 -22.39 -21.36
N ASP A 177 25.13 -23.58 -20.76
CA ASP A 177 25.23 -24.84 -21.51
C ASP A 177 23.86 -25.51 -21.64
N TYR A 178 23.01 -25.41 -20.62
CA TYR A 178 21.64 -25.92 -20.65
C TYR A 178 20.70 -24.91 -20.01
N MET A 179 19.74 -24.38 -20.77
CA MET A 179 18.62 -23.60 -20.25
C MET A 179 17.34 -24.42 -20.34
N VAL A 180 16.61 -24.54 -19.24
CA VAL A 180 15.38 -25.32 -19.15
C VAL A 180 14.17 -24.43 -18.94
N SER A 181 13.08 -24.68 -19.68
CA SER A 181 11.79 -24.04 -19.43
C SER A 181 10.61 -24.94 -19.87
N SER A 182 9.38 -24.44 -19.84
CA SER A 182 8.19 -25.19 -20.24
C SER A 182 7.18 -24.38 -21.04
N ALA A 183 6.29 -25.10 -21.74
CA ALA A 183 5.30 -24.48 -22.61
C ALA A 183 4.32 -23.56 -21.86
N ASN A 184 4.02 -23.87 -20.60
CA ASN A 184 2.89 -23.29 -19.86
C ASN A 184 3.24 -22.15 -18.89
N LYS A 185 4.30 -21.41 -19.22
CA LYS A 185 4.83 -20.29 -18.46
C LYS A 185 4.79 -19.02 -19.32
N CYS A 186 5.86 -18.23 -19.39
CA CYS A 186 5.87 -16.95 -20.08
C CYS A 186 5.63 -17.04 -21.60
N LEU A 187 5.79 -18.21 -22.21
CA LEU A 187 5.40 -18.45 -23.61
C LEU A 187 3.90 -18.72 -23.80
N GLN A 188 3.14 -18.88 -22.71
CA GLN A 188 1.66 -18.93 -22.67
C GLN A 188 1.00 -20.10 -23.41
N GLY A 189 1.71 -21.21 -23.58
CA GLY A 189 1.10 -22.48 -23.98
C GLY A 189 0.36 -23.18 -22.83
N VAL A 190 0.01 -24.44 -23.05
CA VAL A 190 -0.66 -25.30 -22.07
C VAL A 190 0.31 -26.33 -21.48
N PRO A 191 0.05 -26.86 -20.26
CA PRO A 191 0.91 -27.89 -19.68
C PRO A 191 0.97 -29.15 -20.56
N GLY A 192 2.15 -29.77 -20.64
CA GLY A 192 2.31 -31.05 -21.34
C GLY A 192 3.75 -31.41 -21.68
N PHE A 193 4.59 -30.42 -21.95
CA PHE A 193 6.01 -30.63 -22.24
C PHE A 193 6.89 -29.49 -21.71
N SER A 194 8.16 -29.83 -21.54
CA SER A 194 9.26 -28.92 -21.25
C SER A 194 10.21 -28.87 -22.44
N PHE A 195 11.12 -27.90 -22.45
CA PHE A 195 12.14 -27.82 -23.47
C PHE A 195 13.46 -27.37 -22.88
N VAL A 196 14.54 -27.78 -23.53
CA VAL A 196 15.91 -27.44 -23.17
C VAL A 196 16.56 -26.78 -24.38
N LEU A 197 17.11 -25.59 -24.19
CA LEU A 197 18.09 -25.04 -25.12
C LEU A 197 19.47 -25.49 -24.63
N ALA A 198 20.07 -26.43 -25.34
CA ALA A 198 21.34 -27.03 -24.97
C ALA A 198 22.44 -26.64 -25.94
N ARG A 199 23.59 -26.17 -25.45
CA ARG A 199 24.77 -25.94 -26.28
C ARG A 199 25.13 -27.25 -26.97
N ARG A 200 25.28 -27.22 -28.29
CA ARG A 200 25.46 -28.42 -29.13
C ARG A 200 26.63 -29.29 -28.65
N GLU A 201 27.77 -28.69 -28.32
CA GLU A 201 28.94 -29.41 -27.80
C GLU A 201 28.65 -30.13 -26.47
N ALA A 202 28.01 -29.44 -25.53
CA ALA A 202 27.62 -30.02 -24.24
C ALA A 202 26.59 -31.14 -24.44
N LEU A 203 25.65 -30.97 -25.39
CA LEU A 203 24.66 -31.98 -25.73
C LEU A 203 25.31 -33.24 -26.31
N LEU A 204 26.28 -33.11 -27.21
CA LEU A 204 27.02 -34.26 -27.78
C LEU A 204 27.75 -35.05 -26.69
N ALA A 205 28.30 -34.38 -25.69
CA ALA A 205 28.98 -35.03 -24.57
C ALA A 205 28.05 -35.91 -23.72
N CYS A 206 26.72 -35.73 -23.79
CA CYS A 206 25.74 -36.49 -23.03
C CYS A 206 25.55 -37.95 -23.52
N GLU A 207 26.11 -38.35 -24.67
CA GLU A 207 25.92 -39.71 -25.22
C GLU A 207 26.29 -40.79 -24.20
N GLY A 208 25.36 -41.71 -23.93
CA GLY A 208 25.55 -42.82 -22.99
C GLY A 208 25.55 -42.46 -21.50
N ARG A 209 25.36 -41.18 -21.13
CA ARG A 209 25.40 -40.74 -19.72
C ARG A 209 24.08 -40.85 -18.97
N ALA A 210 22.96 -40.93 -19.69
CA ALA A 210 21.63 -40.83 -19.11
C ALA A 210 21.38 -41.85 -17.98
N ARG A 211 20.74 -41.37 -16.91
CA ARG A 211 20.30 -42.19 -15.77
C ARG A 211 18.87 -42.71 -15.89
N SER A 212 18.16 -42.29 -16.94
CA SER A 212 16.78 -42.69 -17.23
C SER A 212 16.63 -42.94 -18.72
N LEU A 213 15.83 -43.94 -19.09
CA LEU A 213 15.48 -44.21 -20.48
C LEU A 213 14.57 -43.11 -21.05
N SER A 214 13.55 -42.71 -20.29
CA SER A 214 12.49 -41.79 -20.72
C SER A 214 12.92 -40.33 -20.70
N LEU A 215 13.81 -39.97 -19.76
CA LEU A 215 14.35 -38.63 -19.58
C LEU A 215 15.77 -38.49 -20.16
N ASP A 216 16.16 -39.34 -21.10
CA ASP A 216 17.44 -39.20 -21.80
C ASP A 216 17.37 -38.04 -22.82
N LEU A 217 17.98 -36.91 -22.44
CA LEU A 217 18.08 -35.69 -23.26
C LEU A 217 18.76 -35.93 -24.61
N TYR A 218 19.89 -36.64 -24.61
CA TYR A 218 20.70 -36.85 -25.81
C TYR A 218 19.96 -37.74 -26.80
N ALA A 219 19.45 -38.88 -26.33
CA ALA A 219 18.72 -39.78 -27.21
C ALA A 219 17.48 -39.09 -27.79
N GLN A 220 16.76 -38.28 -27.00
CA GLN A 220 15.61 -37.52 -27.48
C GLN A 220 16.00 -36.52 -28.57
N TRP A 221 17.08 -35.76 -28.38
CA TRP A 221 17.62 -34.88 -29.42
C TRP A 221 18.03 -35.66 -30.67
N LYS A 222 18.78 -36.77 -30.54
CA LYS A 222 19.23 -37.61 -31.66
C LYS A 222 18.06 -38.16 -32.48
N GLY A 223 16.97 -38.57 -31.81
CA GLY A 223 15.73 -38.97 -32.48
C GLY A 223 15.10 -37.83 -33.28
N LEU A 224 14.96 -36.66 -32.66
CA LEU A 224 14.41 -35.46 -33.31
C LEU A 224 15.27 -34.96 -34.49
N GLU A 225 16.59 -35.16 -34.46
CA GLU A 225 17.49 -34.86 -35.58
C GLU A 225 17.42 -35.89 -36.71
N GLY A 226 17.09 -37.15 -36.40
CA GLY A 226 16.98 -38.22 -37.38
C GLY A 226 15.75 -38.08 -38.28
N ASP A 227 14.59 -38.44 -37.76
CA ASP A 227 13.33 -38.44 -38.52
C ASP A 227 12.36 -37.32 -38.11
N GLY A 228 12.72 -36.52 -37.10
CA GLY A 228 11.87 -35.45 -36.56
C GLY A 228 10.80 -35.92 -35.58
N GLN A 229 10.77 -37.21 -35.24
CA GLN A 229 9.80 -37.78 -34.32
C GLN A 229 10.31 -37.73 -32.87
N PHE A 230 9.38 -37.66 -31.92
CA PHE A 230 9.70 -37.95 -30.53
C PHE A 230 9.98 -39.44 -30.36
N ARG A 231 10.83 -39.80 -29.38
CA ARG A 231 11.08 -41.22 -29.06
C ARG A 231 9.84 -41.95 -28.56
N PHE A 232 8.93 -41.25 -27.89
CA PHE A 232 7.66 -41.76 -27.38
C PHE A 232 6.52 -40.78 -27.71
N THR A 233 5.26 -41.22 -27.59
CA THR A 233 4.07 -40.45 -27.97
C THR A 233 4.00 -39.08 -27.28
N PRO A 234 4.20 -37.96 -28.01
CA PRO A 234 4.20 -36.62 -27.42
C PRO A 234 2.80 -36.08 -27.15
N PRO A 235 2.67 -34.99 -26.36
CA PRO A 235 1.40 -34.29 -26.15
C PRO A 235 1.03 -33.48 -27.40
N THR A 236 0.44 -34.13 -28.40
CA THR A 236 0.16 -33.55 -29.72
C THR A 236 -0.66 -32.26 -29.63
N HIS A 237 -1.77 -32.26 -28.88
CA HIS A 237 -2.60 -31.07 -28.67
C HIS A 237 -1.86 -29.94 -27.95
N GLY A 238 -0.99 -30.29 -26.99
CA GLY A 238 -0.17 -29.30 -26.27
C GLY A 238 0.85 -28.62 -27.18
N LEU A 239 1.42 -29.35 -28.14
CA LEU A 239 2.35 -28.81 -29.14
C LEU A 239 1.62 -27.92 -30.16
N LEU A 240 0.41 -28.29 -30.59
CA LEU A 240 -0.43 -27.45 -31.45
C LEU A 240 -0.82 -26.13 -30.78
N ALA A 241 -1.24 -26.19 -29.51
CA ALA A 241 -1.50 -25.00 -28.71
C ALA A 241 -0.25 -24.13 -28.54
N PHE A 242 0.91 -24.76 -28.36
CA PHE A 242 2.16 -24.03 -28.20
C PHE A 242 2.63 -23.34 -29.49
N GLU A 243 2.45 -23.97 -30.66
CA GLU A 243 2.73 -23.31 -31.94
C GLU A 243 1.90 -22.03 -32.09
N GLN A 244 0.62 -22.06 -31.72
CA GLN A 244 -0.21 -20.86 -31.71
C GLN A 244 0.28 -19.83 -30.68
N ALA A 245 0.70 -20.26 -29.49
CA ALA A 245 1.21 -19.37 -28.46
C ALA A 245 2.53 -18.67 -28.87
N LEU A 246 3.37 -19.34 -29.66
CA LEU A 246 4.60 -18.76 -30.23
C LEU A 246 4.28 -17.70 -31.29
N ARG A 247 3.24 -17.89 -32.11
CA ARG A 247 2.78 -16.85 -33.05
C ARG A 247 2.32 -15.60 -32.31
N GLU A 248 1.48 -15.76 -31.28
CA GLU A 248 1.03 -14.66 -30.43
C GLU A 248 2.19 -13.98 -29.68
N PHE A 249 3.26 -14.73 -29.37
CA PHE A 249 4.48 -14.19 -28.78
C PHE A 249 5.26 -13.31 -29.76
N GLU A 250 5.42 -13.74 -31.01
CA GLU A 250 6.04 -12.93 -32.05
C GLU A 250 5.21 -11.67 -32.35
N GLU A 251 3.88 -11.80 -32.48
CA GLU A 251 2.94 -10.68 -32.70
C GLU A 251 2.97 -9.64 -31.57
N GLU A 252 3.18 -10.09 -30.33
CA GLU A 252 3.31 -9.20 -29.16
C GLU A 252 4.64 -8.43 -29.14
N GLY A 253 5.62 -8.78 -29.99
CA GLY A 253 6.95 -8.19 -30.00
C GLY A 253 7.99 -8.99 -29.21
N GLY A 254 7.77 -10.29 -29.06
CA GLY A 254 8.71 -11.22 -28.44
C GLY A 254 9.00 -10.93 -26.97
N VAL A 255 10.25 -11.15 -26.55
CA VAL A 255 10.68 -10.99 -25.15
C VAL A 255 10.44 -9.56 -24.66
N ALA A 256 10.75 -8.56 -25.49
CA ALA A 256 10.61 -7.16 -25.14
C ALA A 256 9.15 -6.77 -24.94
N GLY A 257 8.28 -7.11 -25.89
CA GLY A 257 6.86 -6.79 -25.81
C GLY A 257 6.16 -7.49 -24.64
N ARG A 258 6.41 -8.79 -24.46
CA ARG A 258 5.84 -9.57 -23.36
C ARG A 258 6.37 -9.13 -21.99
N GLY A 259 7.67 -8.88 -21.90
CA GLY A 259 8.31 -8.35 -20.70
C GLY A 259 7.73 -6.99 -20.30
N ALA A 260 7.52 -6.08 -21.27
CA ALA A 260 6.93 -4.78 -21.03
C ALA A 260 5.50 -4.90 -20.47
N ARG A 261 4.66 -5.78 -21.01
CA ARG A 261 3.32 -6.01 -20.48
C ARG A 261 3.34 -6.56 -19.05
N TYR A 262 4.20 -7.54 -18.76
CA TYR A 262 4.31 -8.10 -17.40
C TYR A 262 4.82 -7.06 -16.40
N ALA A 263 5.77 -6.20 -16.80
CA ALA A 263 6.21 -5.07 -15.99
C ALA A 263 5.07 -4.07 -15.72
N ALA A 264 4.24 -3.75 -16.72
CA ALA A 264 3.07 -2.88 -16.57
C ALA A 264 2.02 -3.50 -15.62
N ASN A 265 1.76 -4.81 -15.74
CA ASN A 265 0.88 -5.54 -14.82
C ASN A 265 1.40 -5.44 -13.38
N ARG A 266 2.70 -5.72 -13.16
CA ARG A 266 3.32 -5.61 -11.84
C ARG A 266 3.25 -4.19 -11.28
N ALA A 267 3.48 -3.17 -12.10
CA ALA A 267 3.42 -1.77 -11.64
C ALA A 267 2.04 -1.41 -11.08
N VAL A 268 0.97 -1.74 -11.83
CA VAL A 268 -0.42 -1.52 -11.38
C VAL A 268 -0.71 -2.28 -10.09
N LEU A 269 -0.33 -3.56 -10.04
CA LEU A 269 -0.55 -4.40 -8.87
C LEU A 269 0.18 -3.85 -7.63
N ALA A 270 1.47 -3.53 -7.73
CA ALA A 270 2.29 -3.05 -6.63
C ALA A 270 1.76 -1.73 -6.08
N GLU A 271 1.43 -0.77 -6.94
CA GLU A 271 0.84 0.50 -6.53
C GLU A 271 -0.48 0.30 -5.77
N GLY A 272 -1.38 -0.54 -6.31
CA GLY A 272 -2.66 -0.80 -5.68
C GLY A 272 -2.57 -1.55 -4.36
N MET A 273 -1.72 -2.58 -4.28
CA MET A 273 -1.54 -3.37 -3.06
C MET A 273 -0.96 -2.52 -1.92
N ARG A 274 0.00 -1.63 -2.22
CA ARG A 274 0.52 -0.66 -1.24
C ARG A 274 -0.55 0.29 -0.72
N LYS A 275 -1.42 0.81 -1.60
CA LYS A 275 -2.58 1.64 -1.19
C LYS A 275 -3.58 0.89 -0.31
N LEU A 276 -3.65 -0.43 -0.44
CA LEU A 276 -4.48 -1.32 0.37
C LEU A 276 -3.78 -1.79 1.65
N GLY A 277 -2.57 -1.31 1.94
CA GLY A 277 -1.83 -1.60 3.16
C GLY A 277 -1.04 -2.91 3.15
N PHE A 278 -0.84 -3.52 1.98
CA PHE A 278 0.03 -4.69 1.84
C PHE A 278 1.47 -4.28 1.50
N ALA A 279 2.44 -4.97 2.10
CA ALA A 279 3.86 -4.77 1.86
C ALA A 279 4.47 -5.94 1.08
N GLU A 280 5.30 -5.65 0.09
CA GLU A 280 6.09 -6.66 -0.59
C GLU A 280 7.10 -7.34 0.35
N TYR A 281 7.40 -8.62 0.06
CA TYR A 281 8.38 -9.39 0.81
C TYR A 281 9.83 -8.99 0.47
N LEU A 282 10.12 -8.85 -0.83
CA LEU A 282 11.44 -8.54 -1.37
C LEU A 282 11.67 -7.03 -1.47
N ALA A 283 12.93 -6.59 -1.35
CA ALA A 283 13.31 -5.23 -1.68
C ALA A 283 13.07 -4.94 -3.19
N PRO A 284 12.68 -3.70 -3.57
CA PRO A 284 12.32 -3.36 -4.96
C PRO A 284 13.33 -3.79 -6.03
N GLU A 285 14.62 -3.69 -5.75
CA GLU A 285 15.75 -4.02 -6.62
C GLU A 285 15.90 -5.51 -6.90
N HIS A 286 15.31 -6.38 -6.08
CA HIS A 286 15.41 -7.85 -6.21
C HIS A 286 14.20 -8.49 -6.89
N GLN A 287 13.19 -7.67 -7.26
CA GLN A 287 11.91 -8.16 -7.76
C GLN A 287 11.88 -8.29 -9.29
N GLY A 288 11.41 -9.43 -9.79
CA GLY A 288 11.08 -9.62 -11.22
C GLY A 288 9.62 -9.28 -11.57
N PRO A 289 9.29 -9.16 -12.88
CA PRO A 289 7.93 -8.83 -13.35
C PRO A 289 6.95 -10.02 -13.37
N ILE A 290 7.36 -11.18 -12.88
CA ILE A 290 6.64 -12.45 -13.05
C ILE A 290 5.61 -12.70 -11.94
N ILE A 291 6.04 -12.51 -10.69
CA ILE A 291 5.24 -12.81 -9.51
C ILE A 291 5.74 -11.96 -8.35
N THR A 292 4.81 -11.46 -7.53
CA THR A 292 5.12 -10.67 -6.34
C THR A 292 4.61 -11.38 -5.10
N SER A 293 5.44 -11.42 -4.06
CA SER A 293 5.06 -11.93 -2.74
C SER A 293 4.70 -10.77 -1.82
N TYR A 294 3.54 -10.85 -1.18
CA TYR A 294 3.06 -9.87 -0.20
C TYR A 294 3.00 -10.51 1.17
N ARG A 295 3.50 -9.79 2.18
CA ARG A 295 3.44 -10.22 3.58
C ARG A 295 1.99 -10.26 4.04
N TYR A 296 1.67 -11.18 4.94
CA TYR A 296 0.40 -11.11 5.66
C TYR A 296 0.34 -9.80 6.45
N PRO A 297 -0.79 -9.07 6.40
CA PRO A 297 -1.04 -7.95 7.30
C PRO A 297 -0.86 -8.38 8.75
N ASP A 298 -0.18 -7.54 9.54
CA ASP A 298 -0.04 -7.74 10.98
C ASP A 298 -1.35 -7.33 11.68
N SER A 299 -2.36 -8.20 11.56
CA SER A 299 -3.70 -7.96 12.06
C SER A 299 -4.35 -9.28 12.46
N PRO A 300 -4.93 -9.39 13.67
CA PRO A 300 -5.63 -10.61 14.10
C PRO A 300 -6.85 -10.93 13.22
N ASP A 301 -7.39 -9.93 12.53
CA ASP A 301 -8.51 -10.09 11.59
C ASP A 301 -8.11 -10.74 10.25
N PHE A 302 -6.81 -10.84 9.94
CA PHE A 302 -6.34 -11.38 8.67
C PHE A 302 -6.20 -12.90 8.74
N ASP A 303 -7.05 -13.60 7.97
CA ASP A 303 -6.93 -15.03 7.71
C ASP A 303 -6.76 -15.27 6.21
N PHE A 304 -5.67 -15.94 5.82
CA PHE A 304 -5.33 -16.12 4.41
C PHE A 304 -6.34 -17.01 3.67
N GLU A 305 -6.85 -18.07 4.30
CA GLU A 305 -7.77 -19.00 3.64
C GLU A 305 -9.12 -18.35 3.35
N ARG A 306 -9.63 -17.55 4.30
CA ARG A 306 -10.82 -16.72 4.11
C ARG A 306 -10.60 -15.65 3.03
N PHE A 307 -9.45 -14.97 3.07
CA PHE A 307 -9.07 -13.97 2.06
C PHE A 307 -9.00 -14.58 0.65
N TYR A 308 -8.30 -15.71 0.51
CA TYR A 308 -8.20 -16.48 -0.73
C TYR A 308 -9.56 -16.93 -1.25
N SER A 309 -10.38 -17.54 -0.40
CA SER A 309 -11.71 -18.05 -0.79
C SER A 309 -12.60 -16.92 -1.30
N ALA A 310 -12.63 -15.78 -0.60
CA ALA A 310 -13.43 -14.62 -0.98
C ALA A 310 -12.97 -13.98 -2.31
N LEU A 311 -11.66 -13.97 -2.60
CA LEU A 311 -11.14 -13.57 -3.92
C LEU A 311 -11.49 -14.58 -5.01
N SER A 312 -11.40 -15.88 -4.70
CA SER A 312 -11.72 -16.93 -5.65
C SER A 312 -13.20 -16.94 -6.03
N GLU A 313 -14.11 -16.63 -5.11
CA GLU A 313 -15.55 -16.48 -5.36
C GLU A 313 -15.83 -15.30 -6.29
N ARG A 314 -14.99 -14.25 -6.22
CA ARG A 314 -15.00 -13.08 -7.13
C ARG A 314 -14.27 -13.33 -8.45
N GLY A 315 -13.97 -14.58 -8.77
CA GLY A 315 -13.35 -14.97 -10.02
C GLY A 315 -11.84 -14.70 -10.12
N CYS A 316 -11.17 -14.42 -8.99
CA CYS A 316 -9.74 -14.12 -8.93
C CYS A 316 -8.99 -15.22 -8.15
N ALA A 317 -8.30 -16.10 -8.86
CA ALA A 317 -7.49 -17.14 -8.22
C ALA A 317 -6.04 -16.64 -8.06
N ILE A 318 -5.68 -16.18 -6.85
CA ILE A 318 -4.28 -15.91 -6.48
C ILE A 318 -3.56 -17.22 -6.12
N TYR A 319 -2.25 -17.18 -5.89
CA TYR A 319 -1.49 -18.41 -5.64
C TYR A 319 -1.47 -18.77 -4.15
N PRO A 320 -1.99 -19.96 -3.77
CA PRO A 320 -2.06 -20.35 -2.37
C PRO A 320 -0.69 -20.78 -1.83
N GLY A 321 -0.56 -20.75 -0.51
CA GLY A 321 0.41 -21.56 0.21
C GLY A 321 1.77 -20.92 0.50
N LYS A 322 2.28 -21.35 1.66
CA LYS A 322 3.58 -21.03 2.24
C LYS A 322 4.66 -21.91 1.58
N VAL A 323 5.17 -21.48 0.41
CA VAL A 323 6.34 -22.11 -0.23
C VAL A 323 7.65 -21.50 0.29
N SER A 324 7.56 -20.28 0.84
CA SER A 324 8.63 -19.63 1.57
C SER A 324 8.43 -19.84 3.07
N ASP A 325 9.51 -19.75 3.84
CA ASP A 325 9.44 -19.78 5.32
C ASP A 325 8.72 -18.53 5.89
N ALA A 326 8.58 -17.47 5.08
CA ALA A 326 7.87 -16.24 5.41
C ALA A 326 6.33 -16.37 5.39
N ALA A 327 5.67 -15.61 6.26
CA ALA A 327 4.22 -15.45 6.27
C ALA A 327 3.78 -14.51 5.12
N CYS A 328 3.68 -15.06 3.92
CA CYS A 328 3.32 -14.33 2.71
C CYS A 328 2.42 -15.13 1.78
N PHE A 329 1.74 -14.42 0.88
CA PHE A 329 1.04 -14.97 -0.27
C PHE A 329 1.57 -14.35 -1.56
N ARG A 330 1.20 -14.93 -2.70
CA ARG A 330 1.79 -14.56 -3.99
C ARG A 330 0.73 -14.28 -5.05
N ILE A 331 1.03 -13.30 -5.88
CA ILE A 331 0.19 -12.88 -6.99
C ILE A 331 1.03 -12.85 -8.26
N GLY A 332 0.69 -13.69 -9.22
CA GLY A 332 1.30 -13.73 -10.55
C GLY A 332 0.75 -12.63 -11.45
N THR A 333 1.63 -12.09 -12.30
CA THR A 333 1.34 -10.98 -13.24
C THR A 333 1.52 -11.41 -14.70
N VAL A 334 1.54 -12.73 -14.92
CA VAL A 334 1.89 -13.40 -16.18
C VAL A 334 0.70 -14.06 -16.87
N GLY A 335 0.93 -14.68 -18.03
CA GLY A 335 -0.13 -15.28 -18.85
C GLY A 335 -0.91 -14.24 -19.62
N HIS A 336 -2.12 -14.56 -20.06
CA HIS A 336 -2.94 -13.66 -20.87
C HIS A 336 -3.55 -12.47 -20.07
N LEU A 337 -3.02 -12.15 -18.90
CA LEU A 337 -3.46 -11.03 -18.06
C LEU A 337 -3.01 -9.67 -18.61
N ARG A 338 -3.82 -8.64 -18.35
CA ARG A 338 -3.62 -7.24 -18.74
C ARG A 338 -3.68 -6.32 -17.52
N PRO A 339 -3.30 -5.03 -17.65
CA PRO A 339 -3.38 -4.07 -16.53
C PRO A 339 -4.80 -3.94 -15.95
N ASP A 340 -5.85 -4.08 -16.77
CA ASP A 340 -7.23 -4.05 -16.30
C ASP A 340 -7.59 -5.26 -15.42
N ASP A 341 -7.00 -6.43 -15.66
CA ASP A 341 -7.17 -7.59 -14.78
C ASP A 341 -6.55 -7.34 -13.41
N MET A 342 -5.41 -6.62 -13.36
CA MET A 342 -4.81 -6.20 -12.09
C MET A 342 -5.72 -5.23 -11.34
N ARG A 343 -6.33 -4.26 -12.03
CA ARG A 343 -7.32 -3.35 -11.42
C ARG A 343 -8.55 -4.10 -10.90
N LYS A 344 -9.02 -5.12 -11.63
CA LYS A 344 -10.12 -5.99 -11.20
C LYS A 344 -9.75 -6.76 -9.93
N LEU A 345 -8.55 -7.34 -9.87
CA LEU A 345 -8.04 -7.99 -8.66
C LEU A 345 -7.97 -7.01 -7.49
N LEU A 346 -7.41 -5.82 -7.71
CA LEU A 346 -7.29 -4.78 -6.67
C LEU A 346 -8.66 -4.34 -6.12
N ALA A 347 -9.67 -4.22 -6.98
CA ALA A 347 -11.04 -3.95 -6.55
C ALA A 347 -11.56 -5.09 -5.67
N ALA A 348 -11.35 -6.34 -6.06
CA ALA A 348 -11.74 -7.50 -5.25
C ALA A 348 -10.98 -7.54 -3.91
N VAL A 349 -9.68 -7.22 -3.89
CA VAL A 349 -8.89 -7.12 -2.65
C VAL A 349 -9.43 -6.00 -1.76
N ALA A 350 -9.78 -4.84 -2.31
CA ALA A 350 -10.36 -3.74 -1.55
C ALA A 350 -11.72 -4.07 -0.92
N GLU A 351 -12.52 -4.90 -1.58
CA GLU A 351 -13.78 -5.40 -1.01
C GLU A 351 -13.57 -6.42 0.12
N VAL A 352 -12.62 -7.35 -0.06
CA VAL A 352 -12.37 -8.44 0.90
C VAL A 352 -11.54 -7.96 2.10
N TRP A 353 -10.60 -7.05 1.85
CA TRP A 353 -9.70 -6.43 2.83
C TRP A 353 -9.72 -4.91 2.65
N PRO A 354 -10.79 -4.23 3.07
CA PRO A 354 -10.87 -2.78 2.96
C PRO A 354 -9.78 -2.15 3.83
N PRO A 355 -9.09 -1.11 3.35
CA PRO A 355 -8.08 -0.43 4.15
C PRO A 355 -8.73 0.04 5.45
N LYS A 356 -8.10 -0.31 6.60
CA LYS A 356 -8.51 0.21 7.91
C LYS A 356 -8.40 1.73 7.83
N ARG A 357 -9.53 2.43 7.69
CA ARG A 357 -9.55 3.90 7.65
C ARG A 357 -8.82 4.40 8.89
N ALA A 358 -7.74 5.15 8.70
CA ALA A 358 -7.22 5.98 9.77
C ALA A 358 -8.27 7.07 10.00
N ARG A 359 -9.05 6.92 11.07
CA ARG A 359 -10.21 7.77 11.34
C ARG A 359 -9.85 8.85 12.34
N VAL A 360 -10.50 10.01 12.19
CA VAL A 360 -10.57 10.97 13.28
C VAL A 360 -11.27 10.27 14.45
N LYS A 361 -10.67 10.36 15.63
CA LYS A 361 -11.18 9.71 16.86
C LYS A 361 -12.04 10.65 17.68
N ALA A 362 -11.70 11.93 17.70
CA ALA A 362 -12.43 12.94 18.43
C ALA A 362 -12.38 14.32 17.75
N VAL A 363 -13.46 15.07 17.90
CA VAL A 363 -13.51 16.51 17.61
C VAL A 363 -13.79 17.25 18.92
N ILE A 364 -12.94 18.22 19.26
CA ILE A 364 -13.01 19.01 20.48
C ILE A 364 -13.34 20.45 20.09
N PHE A 365 -14.54 20.92 20.46
CA PHE A 365 -15.03 22.25 20.12
C PHE A 365 -14.63 23.29 21.17
N ASP A 366 -14.54 24.56 20.77
CA ASP A 366 -14.78 25.67 21.69
C ASP A 366 -16.28 25.88 21.92
N TRP A 367 -16.65 26.63 22.96
CA TRP A 367 -18.03 27.00 23.24
C TRP A 367 -18.48 28.27 22.48
N ALA A 368 -18.02 29.44 22.89
CA ALA A 368 -18.56 30.72 22.41
C ALA A 368 -18.07 31.04 20.99
N GLY A 369 -18.93 31.54 20.10
CA GLY A 369 -18.59 31.77 18.70
C GLY A 369 -18.41 30.51 17.85
N THR A 370 -18.34 29.33 18.47
CA THR A 370 -18.17 28.04 17.79
C THR A 370 -19.44 27.19 17.85
N VAL A 371 -19.98 26.90 19.04
CA VAL A 371 -21.20 26.10 19.20
C VAL A 371 -22.38 26.88 19.79
N VAL A 372 -22.12 27.95 20.53
CA VAL A 372 -23.11 28.87 21.10
C VAL A 372 -22.67 30.32 20.90
N ASP A 373 -23.56 31.28 21.15
CA ASP A 373 -23.26 32.71 21.12
C ASP A 373 -22.67 33.18 19.77
N TYR A 374 -23.52 33.27 18.75
CA TYR A 374 -23.14 33.73 17.41
C TYR A 374 -22.48 35.11 17.48
N GLY A 375 -21.22 35.18 17.03
CA GLY A 375 -20.37 36.36 17.07
C GLY A 375 -19.61 36.54 18.40
N SER A 376 -19.62 35.55 19.30
CA SER A 376 -18.93 35.57 20.60
C SER A 376 -19.18 36.88 21.37
N ARG A 377 -20.46 37.26 21.50
CA ARG A 377 -20.89 38.59 21.96
C ARG A 377 -21.03 38.68 23.47
N ALA A 378 -21.43 37.60 24.14
CA ALA A 378 -21.65 37.60 25.58
C ALA A 378 -20.39 37.98 26.37
N PRO A 379 -19.19 37.47 26.03
CA PRO A 379 -17.97 37.89 26.74
C PRO A 379 -17.56 39.32 26.45
N ALA A 380 -17.66 39.76 25.20
CA ALA A 380 -17.30 41.12 24.82
C ALA A 380 -18.16 42.15 25.58
N ARG A 381 -19.48 41.92 25.66
CA ARG A 381 -20.42 42.76 26.41
C ARG A 381 -20.11 42.80 27.91
N ALA A 382 -19.80 41.65 28.50
CA ALA A 382 -19.47 41.58 29.92
C ALA A 382 -18.20 42.38 30.26
N PHE A 383 -17.18 42.33 29.41
CA PHE A 383 -15.96 43.14 29.62
C PHE A 383 -16.22 44.63 29.46
N VAL A 384 -16.94 45.04 28.41
CA VAL A 384 -17.29 46.46 28.20
C VAL A 384 -18.07 46.99 29.42
N GLU A 385 -19.04 46.24 29.92
CA GLU A 385 -19.83 46.62 31.08
C GLU A 385 -19.00 46.66 32.38
N LEU A 386 -18.10 45.70 32.61
CA LEU A 386 -17.20 45.68 33.77
C LEU A 386 -16.36 46.97 33.85
N PHE A 387 -15.68 47.31 32.75
CA PHE A 387 -14.82 48.51 32.72
C PHE A 387 -15.64 49.80 32.77
N ARG A 388 -16.84 49.82 32.16
CA ARG A 388 -17.78 50.95 32.27
C ARG A 388 -18.17 51.24 33.72
N ARG A 389 -18.40 50.19 34.54
CA ARG A 389 -18.69 50.35 35.98
C ARG A 389 -17.53 50.96 36.75
N HIS A 390 -16.31 50.77 36.28
CA HIS A 390 -15.09 51.35 36.83
C HIS A 390 -14.70 52.69 36.17
N GLY A 391 -15.61 53.30 35.40
CA GLY A 391 -15.39 54.62 34.79
C GLY A 391 -14.47 54.62 33.57
N VAL A 392 -14.14 53.45 33.00
CA VAL A 392 -13.27 53.32 31.83
C VAL A 392 -14.06 52.80 30.64
N ALA A 393 -14.09 53.56 29.55
CA ALA A 393 -14.70 53.11 28.31
C ALA A 393 -13.70 52.29 27.49
N ILE A 394 -14.02 51.02 27.23
CA ILE A 394 -13.32 50.18 26.24
C ILE A 394 -14.26 49.86 25.08
N THR A 395 -13.72 49.73 23.87
CA THR A 395 -14.50 49.33 22.69
C THR A 395 -14.72 47.82 22.65
N GLU A 396 -15.74 47.35 21.92
CA GLU A 396 -15.93 45.91 21.69
C GLU A 396 -14.70 45.28 21.02
N GLU A 397 -14.04 45.98 20.10
CA GLU A 397 -12.82 45.50 19.45
C GLU A 397 -11.68 45.28 20.46
N GLN A 398 -11.51 46.19 21.41
CA GLN A 398 -10.53 46.04 22.50
C GLN A 398 -10.89 44.86 23.40
N ALA A 399 -12.16 44.72 23.78
CA ALA A 399 -12.65 43.59 24.56
C ALA A 399 -12.53 42.23 23.84
N ARG A 400 -12.49 42.22 22.50
CA ARG A 400 -12.33 40.99 21.70
C ARG A 400 -10.89 40.59 21.47
N GLY A 401 -9.94 41.50 21.66
CA GLY A 401 -8.51 41.25 21.41
C GLY A 401 -7.96 40.01 22.13
N PRO A 402 -8.15 39.90 23.46
CA PRO A 402 -7.70 38.74 24.25
C PRO A 402 -8.71 37.58 24.33
N MET A 403 -9.66 37.47 23.38
CA MET A 403 -10.70 36.43 23.44
C MET A 403 -10.11 35.02 23.36
N GLY A 404 -10.75 34.07 24.03
CA GLY A 404 -10.31 32.66 24.13
C GLY A 404 -9.40 32.37 25.34
N LEU A 405 -8.79 33.38 25.96
CA LEU A 405 -8.04 33.22 27.21
C LEU A 405 -8.97 32.92 28.40
N HIS A 406 -8.38 32.40 29.48
CA HIS A 406 -9.04 32.39 30.79
C HIS A 406 -9.46 33.81 31.19
N LYS A 407 -10.68 33.97 31.72
CA LYS A 407 -11.27 35.30 31.94
C LYS A 407 -10.45 36.21 32.86
N ARG A 408 -9.77 35.66 33.87
CA ARG A 408 -8.81 36.44 34.70
C ARG A 408 -7.66 36.99 33.86
N SER A 409 -7.04 36.16 33.03
CA SER A 409 -5.93 36.57 32.14
C SER A 409 -6.39 37.55 31.06
N HIS A 410 -7.66 37.46 30.66
CA HIS A 410 -8.27 38.43 29.76
C HIS A 410 -8.37 39.82 30.42
N ILE A 411 -8.88 39.92 31.66
CA ILE A 411 -8.94 41.19 32.40
C ILE A 411 -7.54 41.77 32.57
N GLU A 412 -6.56 40.93 32.92
CA GLU A 412 -5.16 41.35 33.03
C GLU A 412 -4.63 41.93 31.71
N ALA A 413 -4.96 41.33 30.57
CA ALA A 413 -4.58 41.85 29.26
C ALA A 413 -5.25 43.21 28.95
N LEU A 414 -6.51 43.40 29.33
CA LEU A 414 -7.22 44.67 29.17
C LEU A 414 -6.66 45.77 30.08
N LEU A 415 -6.27 45.43 31.31
CA LEU A 415 -5.61 46.37 32.24
C LEU A 415 -4.28 46.92 31.71
N ARG A 416 -3.61 46.17 30.81
CA ARG A 416 -2.36 46.61 30.16
C ARG A 416 -2.57 47.58 29.00
N LEU A 417 -3.81 47.83 28.56
CA LEU A 417 -4.08 48.83 27.53
C LEU A 417 -3.69 50.22 28.07
N PRO A 418 -2.93 51.05 27.33
CA PRO A 418 -2.34 52.28 27.88
C PRO A 418 -3.32 53.23 28.58
N HIS A 419 -4.52 53.40 28.00
CA HIS A 419 -5.56 54.27 28.57
C HIS A 419 -6.28 53.63 29.78
N VAL A 420 -6.40 52.29 29.81
CA VAL A 420 -6.97 51.56 30.96
C VAL A 420 -5.98 51.56 32.13
N ALA A 421 -4.71 51.28 31.87
CA ALA A 421 -3.63 51.34 32.86
C ALA A 421 -3.50 52.73 33.48
N ALA A 422 -3.68 53.79 32.70
CA ALA A 422 -3.66 55.17 33.19
C ALA A 422 -4.89 55.51 34.06
N ALA A 423 -6.06 54.95 33.73
CA ALA A 423 -7.30 55.21 34.45
C ALA A 423 -7.46 54.34 35.72
N LEU A 424 -6.86 53.15 35.74
CA LEU A 424 -6.91 52.18 36.85
C LEU A 424 -5.50 51.69 37.23
N PRO A 425 -4.61 52.58 37.73
CA PRO A 425 -3.21 52.23 38.02
C PRO A 425 -3.03 51.27 39.21
N GLU A 426 -4.02 51.22 40.12
CA GLU A 426 -4.04 50.33 41.31
C GLU A 426 -5.17 49.29 41.21
N ALA A 427 -5.52 48.87 39.99
CA ALA A 427 -6.58 47.88 39.78
C ALA A 427 -6.29 46.56 40.50
N ASP A 428 -7.21 46.13 41.36
CA ASP A 428 -7.20 44.80 41.94
C ASP A 428 -7.80 43.80 40.93
N LEU A 429 -6.94 42.98 40.34
CA LEU A 429 -7.33 41.95 39.37
C LEU A 429 -8.27 40.90 39.98
N ASP A 430 -8.08 40.55 41.25
CA ASP A 430 -8.93 39.59 41.95
C ASP A 430 -10.33 40.16 42.18
N ALA A 431 -10.43 41.42 42.59
CA ALA A 431 -11.71 42.11 42.77
C ALA A 431 -12.47 42.26 41.43
N LEU A 432 -11.79 42.70 40.37
CA LEU A 432 -12.39 42.82 39.03
C LEU A 432 -12.87 41.48 38.49
N TYR A 433 -12.08 40.41 38.71
CA TYR A 433 -12.48 39.06 38.32
C TYR A 433 -13.69 38.57 39.11
N ALA A 434 -13.74 38.81 40.42
CA ALA A 434 -14.88 38.45 41.26
C ALA A 434 -16.17 39.19 40.85
N GLU A 435 -16.09 40.47 40.44
CA GLU A 435 -17.25 41.21 39.90
C GLU A 435 -17.65 40.73 38.50
N PHE A 436 -16.68 40.34 37.67
CA PHE A 436 -16.93 39.86 36.31
C PHE A 436 -17.76 38.58 36.28
N ILE A 437 -17.55 37.65 37.23
CA ILE A 437 -18.25 36.36 37.25
C ILE A 437 -19.79 36.51 37.22
N PRO A 438 -20.44 37.20 38.18
CA PRO A 438 -21.89 37.34 38.17
C PRO A 438 -22.40 38.11 36.95
N LEU A 439 -21.64 39.12 36.47
CA LEU A 439 -21.99 39.90 35.28
C LEU A 439 -22.01 39.04 34.02
N GLN A 440 -20.98 38.22 33.82
CA GLN A 440 -20.90 37.29 32.70
C GLN A 440 -22.02 36.26 32.79
N THR A 441 -22.23 35.67 33.96
CA THR A 441 -23.24 34.62 34.19
C THR A 441 -24.65 35.11 33.88
N SER A 442 -25.00 36.36 34.23
CA SER A 442 -26.31 36.92 33.88
C SER A 442 -26.53 37.07 32.37
N ILE A 443 -25.46 37.38 31.61
CA ILE A 443 -25.53 37.59 30.15
C ILE A 443 -25.53 36.24 29.41
N LEU A 444 -24.89 35.20 29.94
CA LEU A 444 -24.78 33.89 29.28
C LEU A 444 -26.14 33.26 28.96
N ALA A 445 -27.14 33.44 29.83
CA ALA A 445 -28.48 32.89 29.61
C ALA A 445 -29.17 33.45 28.36
N GLU A 446 -28.91 34.73 28.03
CA GLU A 446 -29.46 35.43 26.87
C GLU A 446 -28.75 35.04 25.55
N HIS A 447 -27.58 34.38 25.65
CA HIS A 447 -26.71 34.05 24.53
C HIS A 447 -26.46 32.52 24.40
N ALA A 448 -27.30 31.70 25.04
CA ALA A 448 -27.16 30.24 25.05
C ALA A 448 -27.68 29.53 23.80
N ASP A 449 -28.15 30.28 22.80
CA ASP A 449 -28.63 29.70 21.54
C ASP A 449 -27.50 29.05 20.75
N LEU A 450 -27.79 27.89 20.16
CA LEU A 450 -26.82 27.18 19.35
C LEU A 450 -26.54 27.95 18.06
N VAL A 451 -25.28 27.93 17.64
CA VAL A 451 -24.90 28.32 16.29
C VAL A 451 -25.61 27.39 15.29
N PRO A 452 -26.20 27.91 14.20
CA PRO A 452 -26.85 27.08 13.18
C PRO A 452 -25.90 25.99 12.66
N GLY A 453 -26.42 24.77 12.46
CA GLY A 453 -25.62 23.67 11.91
C GLY A 453 -24.94 22.78 12.94
N VAL A 454 -24.90 23.15 14.23
CA VAL A 454 -24.27 22.36 15.30
C VAL A 454 -24.90 20.97 15.40
N GLU A 455 -26.22 20.86 15.48
CA GLU A 455 -26.92 19.59 15.64
C GLU A 455 -26.67 18.64 14.45
N GLN A 456 -26.75 19.17 13.23
CA GLN A 456 -26.47 18.41 12.01
C GLN A 456 -25.01 17.92 11.96
N THR A 457 -24.08 18.77 12.39
CA THR A 457 -22.65 18.43 12.45
C THR A 457 -22.38 17.34 13.47
N LEU A 458 -22.96 17.44 14.68
CA LEU A 458 -22.84 16.41 15.71
C LEU A 458 -23.43 15.07 15.24
N ALA A 459 -24.60 15.09 14.59
CA ALA A 459 -25.20 13.89 14.03
C ALA A 459 -24.29 13.24 12.97
N ALA A 460 -23.66 14.03 12.10
CA ALA A 460 -22.73 13.55 11.09
C ALA A 460 -21.45 12.95 11.70
N LEU A 461 -20.92 13.53 12.78
CA LEU A 461 -19.76 13.00 13.51
C LEU A 461 -20.12 11.69 14.24
N SER A 462 -21.26 11.66 14.92
CA SER A 462 -21.76 10.49 15.65
C SER A 462 -22.01 9.29 14.73
N ALA A 463 -22.59 9.51 13.55
CA ALA A 463 -22.80 8.47 12.54
C ALA A 463 -21.49 7.80 12.07
N ARG A 464 -20.35 8.47 12.26
CA ARG A 464 -19.00 7.97 11.93
C ARG A 464 -18.29 7.33 13.12
N GLY A 465 -18.89 7.36 14.32
CA GLY A 465 -18.29 6.93 15.57
C GLY A 465 -17.22 7.88 16.11
N ILE A 466 -17.25 9.16 15.71
CA ILE A 466 -16.30 10.18 16.17
C ILE A 466 -16.81 10.77 17.49
N LYS A 467 -15.99 10.72 18.54
CA LYS A 467 -16.32 11.26 19.86
C LYS A 467 -16.29 12.78 19.85
N THR A 468 -17.06 13.42 20.72
CA THR A 468 -17.18 14.88 20.76
C THR A 468 -16.83 15.42 22.15
N GLY A 469 -15.88 16.35 22.19
CA GLY A 469 -15.48 17.05 23.40
C GLY A 469 -15.68 18.55 23.25
N ALA A 470 -15.57 19.28 24.35
CA ALA A 470 -15.52 20.74 24.33
C ALA A 470 -14.52 21.30 25.35
N THR A 471 -14.02 22.49 25.07
CA THR A 471 -13.11 23.26 25.95
C THR A 471 -13.59 24.70 26.00
N THR A 472 -13.34 25.43 27.09
CA THR A 472 -13.81 26.83 27.19
C THR A 472 -12.93 27.68 28.09
N GLY A 473 -12.82 28.96 27.75
CA GLY A 473 -12.23 29.97 28.64
C GLY A 473 -13.10 30.33 29.86
N TYR A 474 -14.34 29.85 29.94
CA TYR A 474 -15.21 29.97 31.10
C TYR A 474 -14.74 29.09 32.26
N ASN A 475 -15.12 29.45 33.49
CA ASN A 475 -14.90 28.62 34.68
C ASN A 475 -16.07 27.64 34.90
N SER A 476 -15.91 26.74 35.86
CA SER A 476 -16.89 25.69 36.14
C SER A 476 -18.25 26.24 36.58
N GLU A 477 -18.28 27.39 37.28
CA GLU A 477 -19.50 28.05 37.72
C GLU A 477 -20.34 28.58 36.55
N MET A 478 -19.70 29.27 35.60
CA MET A 478 -20.36 29.73 34.37
C MET A 478 -20.89 28.55 33.54
N MET A 479 -20.11 27.46 33.47
CA MET A 479 -20.50 26.26 32.73
C MET A 479 -21.67 25.51 33.38
N ALA A 480 -21.84 25.59 34.70
CA ALA A 480 -23.00 25.04 35.40
C ALA A 480 -24.32 25.70 34.96
N VAL A 481 -24.28 26.92 34.43
CA VAL A 481 -25.44 27.63 33.86
C VAL A 481 -25.58 27.36 32.36
N LEU A 482 -24.50 27.50 31.59
CA LEU A 482 -24.54 27.43 30.13
C LEU A 482 -24.77 26.00 29.61
N ALA A 483 -24.10 24.99 30.19
CA ALA A 483 -24.17 23.63 29.67
C ALA A 483 -25.59 23.02 29.71
N PRO A 484 -26.39 23.16 30.79
CA PRO A 484 -27.78 22.70 30.79
C PRO A 484 -28.64 23.37 29.71
N LEU A 485 -28.43 24.67 29.47
CA LEU A 485 -29.18 25.43 28.46
C LEU A 485 -28.86 24.99 27.03
N ALA A 486 -27.58 24.72 26.75
CA ALA A 486 -27.14 24.21 25.45
C ALA A 486 -27.57 22.74 25.24
N ALA A 487 -27.53 21.92 26.30
CA ALA A 487 -27.99 20.53 26.27
C ALA A 487 -29.49 20.43 25.94
N ALA A 488 -30.32 21.31 26.52
CA ALA A 488 -31.75 21.40 26.19
C ALA A 488 -32.02 21.77 24.72
N ARG A 489 -31.03 22.34 24.04
CA ARG A 489 -31.09 22.74 22.63
C ARG A 489 -30.35 21.80 21.68
N GLY A 490 -29.83 20.67 22.17
CA GLY A 490 -29.22 19.62 21.35
C GLY A 490 -27.69 19.56 21.33
N PHE A 491 -26.99 20.37 22.13
CA PHE A 491 -25.53 20.28 22.27
C PHE A 491 -25.13 19.64 23.61
N ARG A 492 -24.74 18.37 23.56
CA ARG A 492 -24.26 17.62 24.72
C ARG A 492 -22.97 16.85 24.35
N PRO A 493 -21.79 17.47 24.49
CA PRO A 493 -20.53 16.78 24.22
C PRO A 493 -20.30 15.66 25.26
N ASP A 494 -19.57 14.63 24.88
CA ASP A 494 -19.22 13.50 25.75
C ASP A 494 -18.34 13.95 26.94
N THR A 495 -17.56 15.01 26.74
CA THR A 495 -16.81 15.70 27.80
C THR A 495 -16.73 17.20 27.55
N SER A 496 -16.63 18.01 28.60
CA SER A 496 -16.37 19.45 28.50
C SER A 496 -15.40 19.88 29.59
N VAL A 497 -14.33 20.57 29.22
CA VAL A 497 -13.26 21.03 30.14
C VAL A 497 -13.26 22.55 30.24
N ALA A 498 -13.42 23.08 31.45
CA ALA A 498 -13.35 24.49 31.77
C ALA A 498 -11.93 24.92 32.16
N ALA A 499 -11.63 26.22 32.01
CA ALA A 499 -10.27 26.74 32.18
C ALA A 499 -9.73 26.67 33.61
N ASP A 500 -10.60 26.55 34.61
CA ASP A 500 -10.26 26.37 36.03
C ASP A 500 -10.02 24.91 36.43
N GLN A 501 -10.26 23.95 35.52
CA GLN A 501 -10.08 22.52 35.76
C GLN A 501 -8.69 22.01 35.38
N VAL A 502 -7.83 22.89 34.85
CA VAL A 502 -6.48 22.56 34.39
C VAL A 502 -5.46 23.58 34.92
N PRO A 503 -4.15 23.24 34.94
CA PRO A 503 -3.12 24.14 35.47
C PRO A 503 -3.04 25.49 34.73
N GLN A 504 -3.33 25.49 33.43
CA GLN A 504 -3.36 26.69 32.59
C GLN A 504 -4.36 26.51 31.45
N GLY A 505 -5.23 27.50 31.24
CA GLY A 505 -6.10 27.56 30.07
C GLY A 505 -5.34 27.92 28.77
N ARG A 506 -6.07 28.26 27.71
CA ARG A 506 -5.46 28.62 26.41
C ARG A 506 -4.43 29.75 26.56
N PRO A 507 -3.33 29.74 25.79
CA PRO A 507 -3.01 28.82 24.67
C PRO A 507 -2.36 27.49 25.09
N ALA A 508 -2.24 27.20 26.39
CA ALA A 508 -1.68 25.93 26.83
C ALA A 508 -2.57 24.74 26.42
N PRO A 509 -2.00 23.55 26.16
CA PRO A 509 -2.73 22.42 25.58
C PRO A 509 -3.61 21.67 26.59
N TRP A 510 -3.61 22.06 27.85
CA TRP A 510 -4.08 21.20 28.95
C TRP A 510 -5.56 20.86 28.87
N MET A 511 -6.44 21.77 28.43
CA MET A 511 -7.87 21.43 28.32
C MET A 511 -8.11 20.47 27.17
N ALA A 512 -7.50 20.70 26.00
CA ALA A 512 -7.57 19.77 24.87
C ALA A 512 -7.01 18.37 25.22
N LEU A 513 -5.88 18.31 25.95
CA LEU A 513 -5.31 17.03 26.42
C LEU A 513 -6.21 16.33 27.43
N GLN A 514 -6.75 17.06 28.41
CA GLN A 514 -7.70 16.52 29.39
C GLN A 514 -8.96 16.00 28.71
N ALA A 515 -9.50 16.73 27.73
CA ALA A 515 -10.65 16.29 26.95
C ALA A 515 -10.32 15.02 26.16
N ALA A 516 -9.19 14.97 25.44
CA ALA A 516 -8.76 13.77 24.72
C ALA A 516 -8.56 12.56 25.65
N PHE A 517 -8.02 12.77 26.85
CA PHE A 517 -7.89 11.75 27.89
C PHE A 517 -9.26 11.20 28.32
N CYS A 518 -10.20 12.08 28.68
CA CYS A 518 -11.57 11.69 29.06
C CYS A 518 -12.32 10.96 27.94
N LEU A 519 -12.02 11.29 26.67
CA LEU A 519 -12.58 10.62 25.49
C LEU A 519 -11.83 9.34 25.11
N GLU A 520 -10.74 8.98 25.79
CA GLU A 520 -9.86 7.88 25.39
C GLU A 520 -9.40 8.00 23.92
N ALA A 521 -9.17 9.23 23.46
CA ALA A 521 -8.84 9.55 22.08
C ALA A 521 -7.32 9.60 21.87
N TRP A 522 -6.74 8.46 21.49
CA TRP A 522 -5.30 8.32 21.18
C TRP A 522 -5.09 7.64 19.82
N PRO A 523 -4.18 8.11 18.94
CA PRO A 523 -3.22 9.21 19.12
C PRO A 523 -3.80 10.61 18.86
N LEU A 524 -3.13 11.65 19.39
CA LEU A 524 -3.60 13.04 19.32
C LEU A 524 -3.62 13.62 17.89
N HIS A 525 -2.76 13.13 17.00
CA HIS A 525 -2.80 13.50 15.57
C HIS A 525 -4.04 12.94 14.83
N ALA A 526 -4.86 12.13 15.50
CA ALA A 526 -6.18 11.70 15.04
C ALA A 526 -7.32 12.48 15.73
N CYS A 527 -7.03 13.58 16.42
CA CYS A 527 -8.01 14.46 17.04
C CYS A 527 -8.02 15.82 16.33
N VAL A 528 -9.15 16.53 16.43
CA VAL A 528 -9.34 17.85 15.81
C VAL A 528 -9.81 18.84 16.86
N LYS A 529 -9.12 19.97 17.02
CA LYS A 529 -9.56 21.13 17.79
C LYS A 529 -10.26 22.12 16.86
N VAL A 530 -11.47 22.52 17.22
CA VAL A 530 -12.27 23.51 16.49
C VAL A 530 -12.45 24.73 17.39
N GLY A 531 -12.28 25.94 16.86
CA GLY A 531 -12.51 27.16 17.62
C GLY A 531 -12.45 28.40 16.75
N ASP A 532 -12.85 29.55 17.31
CA ASP A 532 -13.02 30.81 16.60
C ASP A 532 -11.97 31.87 16.92
N THR A 533 -11.04 31.58 17.84
CA THR A 533 -9.97 32.51 18.24
C THR A 533 -8.58 31.96 17.92
N PRO A 534 -7.55 32.82 17.77
CA PRO A 534 -6.16 32.38 17.70
C PRO A 534 -5.74 31.48 18.89
N ALA A 535 -6.24 31.75 20.09
CA ALA A 535 -5.92 30.97 21.28
C ALA A 535 -6.43 29.52 21.20
N ASP A 536 -7.55 29.28 20.51
CA ASP A 536 -8.06 27.92 20.22
C ASP A 536 -7.14 27.15 19.28
N ILE A 537 -6.64 27.85 18.26
CA ILE A 537 -5.72 27.28 17.28
C ILE A 537 -4.41 26.92 17.95
N ASP A 538 -3.88 27.83 18.78
CA ASP A 538 -2.65 27.57 19.54
C ASP A 538 -2.82 26.38 20.50
N GLU A 539 -3.94 26.28 21.22
CA GLU A 539 -4.23 25.13 22.10
C GLU A 539 -4.17 23.79 21.33
N GLY A 540 -4.86 23.71 20.19
CA GLY A 540 -4.90 22.49 19.38
C GLY A 540 -3.54 22.12 18.80
N ARG A 541 -2.80 23.12 18.30
CA ARG A 541 -1.43 22.92 17.78
C ARG A 541 -0.48 22.46 18.88
N ASN A 542 -0.53 23.09 20.05
CA ASN A 542 0.29 22.73 21.21
C ASN A 542 -0.05 21.33 21.72
N ALA A 543 -1.27 20.84 21.52
CA ALA A 543 -1.70 19.48 21.82
C ALA A 543 -1.34 18.45 20.73
N GLY A 544 -0.80 18.87 19.58
CA GLY A 544 -0.50 17.99 18.45
C GLY A 544 -1.73 17.49 17.71
N MET A 545 -2.80 18.29 17.69
CA MET A 545 -4.07 18.01 17.00
C MET A 545 -4.18 18.80 15.71
N TRP A 546 -5.02 18.34 14.78
CA TRP A 546 -5.47 19.17 13.67
C TRP A 546 -6.31 20.32 14.21
N THR A 547 -6.28 21.47 13.54
CA THR A 547 -6.97 22.69 13.99
C THR A 547 -7.83 23.27 12.89
N VAL A 548 -9.07 23.60 13.23
CA VAL A 548 -10.04 24.18 12.31
C VAL A 548 -10.56 25.49 12.91
N GLY A 549 -10.28 26.60 12.22
CA GLY A 549 -10.74 27.93 12.58
C GLY A 549 -12.15 28.20 12.09
N VAL A 550 -13.04 28.72 12.94
CA VAL A 550 -14.40 29.14 12.57
C VAL A 550 -14.45 30.66 12.44
N THR A 551 -15.06 31.17 11.36
CA THR A 551 -14.98 32.60 11.00
C THR A 551 -16.26 33.39 11.22
N LEU A 552 -17.31 33.15 10.43
CA LEU A 552 -18.49 34.02 10.36
C LEU A 552 -19.34 33.97 11.63
N THR A 553 -19.35 32.83 12.31
CA THR A 553 -20.05 32.65 13.59
C THR A 553 -19.21 33.10 14.79
N GLY A 554 -17.93 33.40 14.56
CA GLY A 554 -16.89 33.52 15.57
C GLY A 554 -16.54 34.96 16.00
N ASN A 555 -15.64 35.06 16.96
CA ASN A 555 -15.12 36.31 17.53
C ASN A 555 -14.55 37.26 16.47
N GLU A 556 -13.85 36.72 15.47
CA GLU A 556 -13.20 37.52 14.43
C GLU A 556 -14.17 38.19 13.45
N ALA A 557 -15.35 37.59 13.28
CA ALA A 557 -16.46 38.27 12.61
C ALA A 557 -17.13 39.27 13.55
N GLY A 558 -17.40 38.87 14.79
CA GLY A 558 -17.90 39.72 15.87
C GLY A 558 -19.33 40.23 15.70
N LEU A 559 -20.01 39.82 14.62
CA LEU A 559 -21.37 40.22 14.29
C LEU A 559 -22.37 39.16 14.73
N GLY A 560 -23.57 39.58 15.13
CA GLY A 560 -24.69 38.69 15.37
C GLY A 560 -25.21 38.07 14.07
N ARG A 561 -26.01 37.01 14.20
CA ARG A 561 -26.54 36.26 13.05
C ARG A 561 -27.31 37.13 12.06
N GLU A 562 -28.21 37.99 12.55
CA GLU A 562 -29.01 38.87 11.69
C GLU A 562 -28.14 39.88 10.95
N GLU A 563 -27.09 40.40 11.61
CA GLU A 563 -26.13 41.33 11.02
C GLU A 563 -25.34 40.65 9.90
N VAL A 564 -24.87 39.41 10.12
CA VAL A 564 -24.19 38.62 9.08
C VAL A 564 -25.12 38.28 7.92
N MET A 565 -26.37 37.93 8.19
CA MET A 565 -27.37 37.63 7.15
C MET A 565 -27.80 38.85 6.34
N ALA A 566 -27.63 40.06 6.88
CA ALA A 566 -27.94 41.31 6.20
C ALA A 566 -26.80 41.81 5.29
N LEU A 567 -25.60 41.22 5.37
CA LEU A 567 -24.48 41.57 4.49
C LEU A 567 -24.72 41.08 3.06
N ASP A 568 -24.30 41.87 2.08
CA ASP A 568 -24.18 41.40 0.71
C ASP A 568 -23.02 40.39 0.57
N ALA A 569 -22.95 39.74 -0.60
CA ALA A 569 -21.97 38.69 -0.86
C ALA A 569 -20.51 39.18 -0.76
N ASP A 570 -20.23 40.42 -1.17
CA ASP A 570 -18.88 40.98 -1.18
C ASP A 570 -18.42 41.33 0.24
N ALA A 571 -19.31 41.93 1.04
CA ALA A 571 -19.07 42.24 2.44
C ALA A 571 -18.92 40.96 3.29
N LEU A 572 -19.76 39.94 3.05
CA LEU A 572 -19.67 38.64 3.71
C LEU A 572 -18.33 37.95 3.38
N ALA A 573 -17.94 37.95 2.10
CA ALA A 573 -16.67 37.37 1.67
C ALA A 573 -15.45 38.15 2.22
N ALA A 574 -15.54 39.47 2.31
CA ALA A 574 -14.50 40.30 2.91
C ALA A 574 -14.36 40.03 4.41
N LEU A 575 -15.49 39.88 5.12
CA LEU A 575 -15.52 39.52 6.54
C LEU A 575 -14.88 38.14 6.78
N HIS A 576 -15.30 37.13 6.01
CA HIS A 576 -14.71 35.79 6.06
C HIS A 576 -13.20 35.82 5.82
N ARG A 577 -12.72 36.51 4.76
CA ARG A 577 -11.28 36.61 4.46
C ARG A 577 -10.49 37.33 5.54
N ARG A 578 -11.07 38.34 6.20
CA ARG A 578 -10.40 39.04 7.31
C ARG A 578 -10.23 38.12 8.51
N ALA A 579 -11.30 37.43 8.90
CA ALA A 579 -11.28 36.48 10.01
C ALA A 579 -10.34 35.30 9.72
N ALA A 580 -10.42 34.72 8.51
CA ALA A 580 -9.58 33.62 8.08
C ALA A 580 -8.09 33.95 8.18
N ARG A 581 -7.66 35.12 7.69
CA ARG A 581 -6.25 35.54 7.75
C ARG A 581 -5.69 35.53 9.16
N ARG A 582 -6.49 35.89 10.17
CA ARG A 582 -6.01 35.90 11.57
C ARG A 582 -5.85 34.49 12.13
N LEU A 583 -6.78 33.58 11.82
CA LEU A 583 -6.73 32.18 12.25
C LEU A 583 -5.62 31.40 11.51
N GLU A 584 -5.43 31.67 10.23
CA GLU A 584 -4.31 31.15 9.43
C GLU A 584 -2.97 31.65 9.94
N ALA A 585 -2.87 32.92 10.36
CA ALA A 585 -1.67 33.48 10.97
C ALA A 585 -1.33 32.81 12.32
N ALA A 586 -2.34 32.33 13.06
CA ALA A 586 -2.16 31.49 14.24
C ALA A 586 -1.83 30.01 13.89
N GLY A 587 -1.81 29.67 12.61
CA GLY A 587 -1.46 28.33 12.12
C GLY A 587 -2.63 27.35 12.04
N ALA A 588 -3.86 27.83 11.82
CA ALA A 588 -5.00 26.95 11.57
C ALA A 588 -4.73 26.08 10.33
N HIS A 589 -4.98 24.76 10.44
CA HIS A 589 -4.81 23.84 9.30
C HIS A 589 -5.91 24.02 8.26
N PHE A 590 -7.11 24.37 8.72
CA PHE A 590 -8.28 24.64 7.91
C PHE A 590 -9.06 25.81 8.51
N VAL A 591 -9.82 26.50 7.67
CA VAL A 591 -10.74 27.57 8.10
C VAL A 591 -12.09 27.36 7.43
N ILE A 592 -13.17 27.51 8.21
CA ILE A 592 -14.55 27.32 7.76
C ILE A 592 -15.44 28.51 8.15
N PRO A 593 -16.52 28.79 7.39
CA PRO A 593 -17.47 29.86 7.70
C PRO A 593 -18.24 29.60 9.00
N GLY A 594 -18.66 28.36 9.22
CA GLY A 594 -19.40 27.88 10.39
C GLY A 594 -19.22 26.38 10.55
N VAL A 595 -19.61 25.83 11.69
CA VAL A 595 -19.40 24.40 12.03
C VAL A 595 -20.12 23.43 11.09
N GLU A 596 -21.19 23.86 10.41
CA GLU A 596 -21.88 23.10 9.36
C GLU A 596 -20.96 22.69 8.21
N SER A 597 -19.86 23.42 8.01
CA SER A 597 -18.86 23.15 6.98
C SER A 597 -17.73 22.22 7.45
N LEU A 598 -17.81 21.69 8.67
CA LEU A 598 -16.79 20.80 9.23
C LEU A 598 -16.74 19.40 8.59
N PRO A 599 -17.85 18.72 8.22
CA PRO A 599 -17.78 17.34 7.73
C PRO A 599 -16.86 17.12 6.51
N PRO A 600 -16.85 17.98 5.47
CA PRO A 600 -15.89 17.87 4.37
C PRO A 600 -14.43 18.05 4.80
N VAL A 601 -14.18 18.88 5.82
CA VAL A 601 -12.84 19.07 6.38
C VAL A 601 -12.38 17.82 7.14
N ILE A 602 -13.29 17.12 7.84
CA ILE A 602 -12.98 15.84 8.48
C ILE A 602 -12.57 14.79 7.44
N ASP A 603 -13.23 14.75 6.28
CA ASP A 603 -12.86 13.82 5.20
C ASP A 603 -11.45 14.09 4.66
N GLU A 604 -11.10 15.36 4.52
CA GLU A 604 -9.76 15.78 4.12
C GLU A 604 -8.70 15.44 5.19
N ILE A 605 -9.02 15.60 6.48
CA ILE A 605 -8.15 15.20 7.58
C ILE A 605 -7.94 13.68 7.59
N GLU A 606 -9.00 12.87 7.49
CA GLU A 606 -8.88 11.41 7.44
C GLU A 606 -8.02 10.95 6.24
N ARG A 607 -8.16 11.62 5.09
CA ARG A 607 -7.31 11.38 3.91
C ARG A 607 -5.83 11.68 4.21
N ARG A 608 -5.53 12.78 4.90
CA ARG A 608 -4.16 13.16 5.32
C ARG A 608 -3.58 12.16 6.33
N ILE A 609 -4.34 11.75 7.33
CA ILE A 609 -3.91 10.75 8.32
C ILE A 609 -3.62 9.41 7.62
N ALA A 610 -4.50 8.97 6.70
CA ALA A 610 -4.29 7.75 5.93
C ALA A 610 -3.03 7.81 5.05
N ALA A 611 -2.62 8.99 4.60
CA ALA A 611 -1.37 9.25 3.88
C ALA A 611 -0.14 9.41 4.80
N GLY A 612 -0.30 9.23 6.12
CA GLY A 612 0.79 9.39 7.09
C GLY A 612 1.16 10.83 7.44
N VAL A 613 0.37 11.82 7.00
CA VAL A 613 0.56 13.23 7.32
C VAL A 613 0.07 13.50 8.74
N ARG A 614 0.82 14.33 9.47
CA ARG A 614 0.51 14.79 10.83
C ARG A 614 0.25 16.30 10.82
N PRO A 615 -0.55 16.83 11.77
CA PRO A 615 -0.72 18.27 11.96
C PRO A 615 0.62 18.95 12.29
#